data_AF-A0A1F8A9H2-F1
#
_entry.id   AF-A0A1F8A9H2-F1
#
_cell.length_a   1.000
_cell.length_b   1.000
_cell.length_c   1.000
_cell.angle_alpha   90.00
_cell.angle_beta   90.00
_cell.angle_gamma   90.00
#
_symmetry.space_group_name_H-M   'P 1'
#
loop_
_entity.id
_entity.type
_entity.pdbx_description
1 polymer ?
#
loop_
_entity_poly.entity_id
_entity_poly.type
_entity_poly.pdbx_seq_one_letter_code
_entity_poly.pdbx_strand_id
1 'polypeptide(L)'
;MSGEVRMSVEVAWKGETRDFPTCDGVCYGMEGIWRYGISSIQPSEELKCDLFGDLQCQDRAFAEMSSHGSSSLYNERINDKIGSVRCFAAPKPV
;
A
#
# COMPACT_ATOMS: atom_id res chain seq x y z
N MET A 1 7.35 11.58 -10.16
CA MET A 1 7.66 10.19 -10.56
C MET A 1 6.37 9.37 -10.51
N SER A 2 6.16 8.45 -11.45
CA SER A 2 5.05 7.49 -11.43
C SER A 2 5.61 6.08 -11.20
N GLY A 3 4.93 5.28 -10.40
CA GLY A 3 5.28 3.87 -10.19
C GLY A 3 4.04 3.08 -9.76
N GLU A 4 4.22 1.83 -9.36
CA GLU A 4 3.09 0.94 -9.07
C GLU A 4 3.21 0.28 -7.69
N VAL A 5 2.06 -0.04 -7.10
CA VAL A 5 1.97 -0.84 -5.90
C VAL A 5 1.09 -2.04 -6.17
N ARG A 6 1.65 -3.23 -5.97
CA ARG A 6 0.91 -4.48 -6.05
C ARG A 6 0.16 -4.72 -4.76
N MET A 7 -1.13 -5.04 -4.85
CA MET A 7 -1.97 -5.36 -3.69
C MET A 7 -2.76 -6.64 -3.94
N SER A 8 -3.04 -7.39 -2.87
CA SER A 8 -3.96 -8.53 -2.89
C SER A 8 -4.92 -8.50 -1.72
N VAL A 9 -6.14 -8.97 -1.98
CA VAL A 9 -7.20 -9.08 -0.97
C VAL A 9 -7.02 -10.26 0.00
N GLU A 10 -6.09 -11.18 -0.30
CA GLU A 10 -5.69 -12.23 0.64
C GLU A 10 -4.20 -12.17 0.94
N VAL A 11 -3.83 -12.67 2.11
CA VAL A 11 -2.44 -12.79 2.53
C VAL A 11 -1.66 -13.72 1.58
N ALA A 12 -0.38 -13.42 1.39
CA ALA A 12 0.53 -14.21 0.57
C ALA A 12 0.07 -14.37 -0.89
N TRP A 13 -0.63 -13.35 -1.43
CA TRP A 13 -0.98 -13.24 -2.86
C TRP A 13 -1.93 -14.35 -3.36
N LYS A 14 -2.75 -14.92 -2.48
CA LYS A 14 -3.66 -16.03 -2.81
C LYS A 14 -4.99 -15.61 -3.43
N GLY A 15 -5.35 -14.34 -3.26
CA GLY A 15 -6.63 -13.78 -3.72
C GLY A 15 -6.47 -12.91 -4.97
N GLU A 16 -7.53 -12.16 -5.28
CA GLU A 16 -7.49 -11.16 -6.35
C GLU A 16 -6.30 -10.21 -6.11
N THR A 17 -5.50 -10.02 -7.16
CA THR A 17 -4.25 -9.26 -7.11
C THR A 17 -4.22 -8.26 -8.25
N ARG A 18 -3.80 -7.03 -7.96
CA ARG A 18 -3.75 -5.96 -8.94
C ARG A 18 -2.61 -4.99 -8.65
N ASP A 19 -2.04 -4.46 -9.73
CA ASP A 19 -1.08 -3.35 -9.69
C ASP A 19 -1.85 -2.02 -9.78
N PHE A 20 -1.63 -1.15 -8.78
CA PHE A 20 -2.26 0.16 -8.69
C PHE A 20 -1.25 1.25 -9.09
N PRO A 21 -1.58 2.14 -10.03
CA PRO A 21 -0.71 3.24 -10.38
C PRO A 21 -0.62 4.24 -9.23
N THR A 22 0.57 4.78 -9.01
CA THR A 22 0.85 5.76 -7.97
C THR A 22 1.63 6.94 -8.54
N CYS A 23 1.44 8.10 -7.92
CA CYS A 23 2.18 9.32 -8.21
C CYS A 23 2.79 9.83 -6.90
N ASP A 24 4.02 10.33 -6.99
CA ASP A 24 4.81 10.81 -5.84
C ASP A 24 4.02 11.81 -4.98
N GLY A 25 3.78 11.45 -3.72
CA GLY A 25 3.05 12.22 -2.72
C GLY A 25 1.53 12.29 -2.90
N VAL A 26 0.97 11.68 -3.95
CA VAL A 26 -0.47 11.71 -4.22
C VAL A 26 -1.18 10.61 -3.41
N CYS A 27 -2.25 10.98 -2.71
CA CYS A 27 -3.10 10.02 -2.02
C CYS A 27 -3.99 9.28 -3.02
N TYR A 28 -4.03 7.95 -2.88
CA TYR A 28 -4.94 7.09 -3.61
C TYR A 28 -5.91 6.42 -2.64
N GLY A 29 -7.19 6.80 -2.72
CA GLY A 29 -8.28 6.17 -1.97
C GLY A 29 -8.75 4.90 -2.66
N MET A 30 -8.92 3.83 -1.88
CA MET A 30 -9.33 2.53 -2.37
C MET A 30 -10.84 2.48 -2.62
N GLU A 31 -11.23 1.72 -3.64
CA GLU A 31 -12.64 1.55 -4.05
C GLU A 31 -13.00 0.07 -4.18
N GLY A 32 -14.32 -0.23 -4.15
CA GLY A 32 -14.84 -1.58 -4.32
C GLY A 32 -14.30 -2.57 -3.28
N ILE A 33 -13.90 -3.76 -3.73
CA ILE A 33 -13.39 -4.83 -2.86
C ILE A 33 -12.04 -4.50 -2.20
N TRP A 34 -11.32 -3.50 -2.72
CA TRP A 34 -10.00 -3.10 -2.23
C TRP A 34 -10.12 -2.20 -1.00
N ARG A 35 -11.25 -1.49 -0.88
CA ARG A 35 -11.54 -0.65 0.28
C ARG A 35 -11.68 -1.53 1.52
N TYR A 36 -10.73 -1.42 2.44
CA TYR A 36 -10.67 -2.23 3.66
C TYR A 36 -10.63 -3.74 3.39
N GLY A 37 -10.10 -4.15 2.23
CA GLY A 37 -9.97 -5.57 1.86
C GLY A 37 -8.54 -5.99 1.59
N ILE A 38 -7.55 -5.08 1.70
CA ILE A 38 -6.16 -5.39 1.37
C ILE A 38 -5.52 -6.18 2.51
N SER A 39 -4.90 -7.29 2.14
CA SER A 39 -4.19 -8.20 3.05
C SER A 39 -2.70 -8.35 2.72
N SER A 40 -2.31 -8.11 1.46
CA SER A 40 -0.93 -8.15 0.99
C SER A 40 -0.61 -6.93 0.15
N ILE A 41 0.59 -6.36 0.32
CA ILE A 41 1.05 -5.16 -0.38
C ILE A 41 2.55 -5.22 -0.69
N GLN A 42 2.94 -4.72 -1.86
CA GLN A 42 4.34 -4.62 -2.28
C GLN A 42 4.51 -3.40 -3.19
N PRO A 43 5.12 -2.33 -2.67
CA PRO A 43 5.57 -1.20 -3.50
C PRO A 43 6.67 -1.62 -4.48
N SER A 44 6.75 -0.94 -5.62
CA SER A 44 7.89 -1.09 -6.55
C SER A 44 9.22 -0.73 -5.89
N GLU A 45 10.35 -1.21 -6.41
CA GLU A 45 11.70 -1.11 -5.80
C GLU A 45 12.12 0.31 -5.39
N GLU A 46 11.70 1.32 -6.15
CA GLU A 46 12.03 2.73 -5.91
C GLU A 46 10.94 3.48 -5.13
N LEU A 47 9.99 2.77 -4.52
CA LEU A 47 8.86 3.36 -3.82
C LEU A 47 8.82 2.99 -2.34
N LYS A 48 8.30 3.95 -1.58
CA LYS A 48 7.93 3.84 -0.18
C LYS A 48 6.49 4.31 -0.05
N CYS A 49 5.65 3.57 0.67
CA CYS A 49 4.22 3.85 0.77
C CYS A 49 3.73 3.88 2.20
N ASP A 50 3.04 4.95 2.54
CA ASP A 50 2.30 5.09 3.80
C ASP A 50 0.88 4.54 3.62
N LEU A 51 0.42 3.76 4.61
CA LEU A 51 -0.91 3.14 4.61
C LEU A 51 -1.81 3.81 5.63
N PHE A 52 -3.05 4.13 5.23
CA PHE A 52 -3.99 4.89 6.06
C PHE A 52 -5.31 4.15 6.21
N GLY A 53 -5.98 4.37 7.35
CA GLY A 53 -7.32 3.84 7.61
C GLY A 53 -8.44 4.66 6.97
N ASP A 54 -8.22 5.95 6.69
CA ASP A 54 -9.17 6.79 5.97
C ASP A 54 -8.96 6.71 4.45
N LEU A 55 -9.86 7.34 3.68
CA LEU A 55 -9.83 7.31 2.21
C LEU A 55 -9.02 8.47 1.59
N GLN A 56 -8.59 9.44 2.39
CA GLN A 56 -8.03 10.72 1.94
C GLN A 56 -6.60 10.95 2.45
N CYS A 57 -5.98 9.94 3.08
CA CYS A 57 -4.67 10.00 3.71
C CYS A 57 -4.54 11.21 4.66
N GLN A 58 -5.58 11.45 5.48
CA GLN A 58 -5.65 12.54 6.44
C GLN A 58 -5.34 12.07 7.86
N ASP A 59 -5.62 10.80 8.17
CA ASP A 59 -5.32 10.23 9.48
C ASP A 59 -3.82 9.93 9.64
N ARG A 60 -3.45 9.51 10.85
CA ARG A 60 -2.11 8.96 11.09
C ARG A 60 -1.93 7.68 10.27
N ALA A 61 -0.78 7.58 9.58
CA ALA A 61 -0.39 6.36 8.90
C ALA A 61 -0.31 5.19 9.90
N PHE A 62 -0.90 4.06 9.52
CA PHE A 62 -0.82 2.81 10.27
C PHE A 62 0.57 2.20 10.18
N ALA A 63 1.10 2.16 8.97
CA ALA A 63 2.38 1.55 8.66
C ALA A 63 2.98 2.19 7.41
N GLU A 64 4.27 1.93 7.26
CA GLU A 64 5.11 2.40 6.17
C GLU A 64 5.75 1.16 5.52
N MET A 65 5.59 1.03 4.21
CA MET A 65 6.02 -0.14 3.46
C MET A 65 7.02 0.26 2.38
N SER A 66 8.07 -0.54 2.22
CA SER A 66 9.00 -0.45 1.09
C SER A 66 8.97 -1.76 0.30
N SER A 67 9.57 -1.78 -0.89
CA SER A 67 9.67 -2.95 -1.78
C SER A 67 10.27 -4.20 -1.13
N HIS A 68 11.17 -3.99 -0.17
CA HIS A 68 11.81 -5.05 0.62
C HIS A 68 11.06 -5.39 1.91
N GLY A 69 9.97 -4.68 2.21
CA GLY A 69 9.11 -4.86 3.39
C GLY A 69 8.13 -6.03 3.26
N SER A 70 7.55 -6.44 4.39
CA SER A 70 6.71 -7.64 4.49
C SER A 70 5.51 -7.60 3.54
N SER A 71 5.31 -8.68 2.79
CA SER A 71 4.18 -8.84 1.88
C SER A 71 2.84 -9.09 2.59
N SER A 72 2.76 -9.10 3.93
CA SER A 72 1.55 -9.47 4.67
C SER A 72 1.18 -8.44 5.75
N LEU A 73 0.04 -7.79 5.58
CA LEU A 73 -0.52 -6.82 6.54
C LEU A 73 -1.06 -7.49 7.82
N TYR A 74 -1.18 -8.82 7.81
CA TYR A 74 -1.52 -9.59 9.00
C TYR A 74 -0.46 -9.46 10.09
N ASN A 75 0.83 -9.50 9.73
CA ASN A 75 1.93 -9.38 10.70
C ASN A 75 1.93 -8.01 11.39
N GLU A 76 1.55 -6.97 10.65
CA GLU A 76 1.40 -5.60 11.12
C GLU A 76 0.05 -5.36 11.83
N ARG A 77 -0.83 -6.37 11.90
CA ARG A 77 -2.19 -6.30 12.50
C ARG A 77 -3.11 -5.26 11.85
N ILE A 78 -2.88 -4.94 10.58
CA ILE A 78 -3.64 -3.96 9.79
C ILE A 78 -4.30 -4.55 8.52
N ASN A 79 -4.41 -5.88 8.47
CA ASN A 79 -5.20 -6.60 7.48
C ASN A 79 -6.62 -6.03 7.40
N ASP A 80 -7.13 -5.83 6.18
CA ASP A 80 -8.51 -5.39 5.92
C ASP A 80 -8.89 -4.06 6.60
N LYS A 81 -7.90 -3.20 6.85
CA LYS A 81 -8.11 -1.88 7.46
C LYS A 81 -7.68 -0.71 6.58
N ILE A 82 -7.03 -0.98 5.45
CA ILE A 82 -6.44 0.06 4.62
C ILE A 82 -7.51 0.67 3.71
N GLY A 83 -7.73 1.97 3.87
CA GLY A 83 -8.64 2.77 3.06
C GLY A 83 -7.93 3.57 1.97
N SER A 84 -6.68 3.95 2.18
CA SER A 84 -5.90 4.71 1.20
C SER A 84 -4.40 4.50 1.37
N VAL A 85 -3.66 4.82 0.30
CA VAL A 85 -2.20 4.68 0.23
C VAL A 85 -1.61 5.95 -0.38
N ARG A 86 -0.50 6.43 0.17
CA ARG A 86 0.29 7.51 -0.41
C ARG A 86 1.72 7.04 -0.59
N CYS A 87 2.24 7.10 -1.80
CA CYS A 87 3.59 6.62 -2.12
C CYS A 87 4.52 7.75 -2.51
N PHE A 88 5.80 7.54 -2.22
CA PHE A 88 6.88 8.48 -2.44
C PHE A 88 8.06 7.76 -3.09
N ALA A 89 8.88 8.50 -3.82
CA ALA A 89 10.19 8.00 -4.24
C ALA A 89 11.03 7.64 -3.01
N ALA A 90 11.53 6.41 -2.97
CA ALA A 90 12.47 5.98 -1.94
C ALA A 90 13.80 6.74 -2.10
N PRO A 91 14.44 7.16 -1.00
CA PRO A 91 15.77 7.77 -1.08
C PRO A 91 16.74 6.78 -1.73
N LYS A 92 17.50 7.22 -2.75
CA LYS A 92 18.58 6.40 -3.31
C LYS A 92 19.63 6.14 -2.22
N PRO A 93 20.13 4.90 -2.05
CA PRO A 93 21.32 4.67 -1.24
C PRO A 93 22.47 5.52 -1.77
N VAL A 94 23.15 6.24 -0.88
CA VAL A 94 24.37 7.01 -1.20
C VAL A 94 25.55 6.07 -1.31
#